data_AF-A0AAW2AUA0-F1
#
_entry.id   AF-A0AAW2AUA0-F1
#
_cell.length_a   1.000
_cell.length_b   1.000
_cell.length_c   1.000
_cell.angle_alpha   90.00
_cell.angle_beta   90.00
_cell.angle_gamma   90.00
#
_symmetry.space_group_name_H-M   'P 1'
#
loop_
_entity.id
_entity.type
_entity.pdbx_description
1 polymer ?
#
loop_
_entity_poly.entity_id
_entity_poly.type
_entity_poly.pdbx_seq_one_letter_code
_entity_poly.pdbx_strand_id
1 'polypeptide(L)'
;ALRKAINDWKLQEKQIACITTDNGANIVAAIRQLKWPWLSCFEHNLNLAINNSLAQQRASTDRAFGVCRAVNCISAQLAKV
;
A
#
# COMPACT_ATOMS: atom_id res chain seq x y z
N ALA A 1 18.79 5.88 -9.11
CA ALA A 1 18.04 4.74 -9.66
C ALA A 1 16.89 5.20 -10.57
N LEU A 2 15.86 5.89 -10.07
CA LEU A 2 14.69 6.32 -10.88
C LEU A 2 15.04 7.18 -12.11
N ARG A 3 15.88 8.21 -11.96
CA ARG A 3 16.37 9.02 -13.09
C ARG A 3 17.08 8.18 -14.17
N LYS A 4 17.83 7.17 -13.75
CA LYS A 4 18.48 6.23 -14.66
C LYS A 4 17.44 5.42 -15.44
N ALA A 5 16.45 4.85 -14.76
CA ALA A 5 15.37 4.10 -15.42
C ALA A 5 14.60 4.95 -16.44
N ILE A 6 14.31 6.21 -16.11
CA ILE A 6 13.65 7.16 -17.03
C ILE A 6 14.53 7.43 -18.27
N ASN A 7 15.82 7.65 -18.07
CA ASN A 7 16.76 7.83 -19.18
C ASN A 7 16.89 6.57 -20.04
N ASP A 8 16.97 5.39 -19.41
CA ASP A 8 17.07 4.09 -20.09
C ASP A 8 15.84 3.83 -20.96
N TRP A 9 14.66 4.31 -20.53
CA TRP A 9 13.40 4.22 -21.28
C TRP A 9 13.20 5.38 -22.26
N LYS A 10 14.18 6.29 -22.40
CA LYS A 10 14.12 7.49 -23.24
C LYS A 10 12.93 8.40 -22.92
N LEU A 11 12.50 8.41 -21.67
CA LEU A 11 11.44 9.28 -21.17
C LEU A 11 12.03 10.63 -20.75
N GLN A 12 11.25 11.70 -20.93
CA GLN A 12 11.67 13.04 -20.52
C GLN A 12 11.20 13.33 -19.11
N GLU A 13 12.13 13.64 -18.22
CA GLU A 13 11.82 13.96 -16.81
C GLU A 13 10.79 15.08 -16.65
N LYS A 14 10.85 16.10 -17.52
CA LYS A 14 9.91 17.24 -17.52
C LYS A 14 8.49 16.88 -17.97
N GLN A 15 8.30 15.73 -18.61
CA GLN A 15 6.99 15.26 -19.10
C GLN A 15 6.32 14.28 -18.12
N ILE A 16 6.94 14.02 -16.96
CA ILE A 16 6.34 13.18 -15.93
C ILE A 16 5.13 13.91 -15.35
N ALA A 17 3.94 13.39 -15.63
CA ALA A 17 2.71 13.94 -15.10
C ALA A 17 2.61 13.76 -13.58
N CYS A 18 2.90 12.55 -13.08
CA CYS A 18 2.85 12.20 -11.67
C CYS A 18 3.56 10.87 -11.39
N ILE A 19 4.19 10.74 -10.23
CA ILE A 19 4.58 9.45 -9.65
C ILE A 19 3.54 9.04 -8.60
N THR A 20 3.20 7.76 -8.54
CA THR A 20 2.49 7.21 -7.38
C THR A 20 3.28 6.11 -6.68
N THR A 21 3.32 6.17 -5.34
CA THR A 21 3.96 5.19 -4.46
C THR A 21 3.18 5.08 -3.17
N ASP A 22 3.46 4.05 -2.36
CA ASP A 22 3.00 4.05 -0.96
C ASP A 22 3.58 5.25 -0.17
N ASN A 23 3.10 5.41 1.06
CA ASN A 23 3.47 6.52 1.95
C ASN A 23 4.58 6.12 2.94
N GLY A 24 5.35 5.06 2.67
CA GLY A 24 6.47 4.64 3.49
C GLY A 24 7.50 5.77 3.66
N ALA A 25 7.99 5.97 4.88
CA ALA A 25 8.84 7.12 5.21
C ALA A 25 10.06 7.25 4.28
N ASN A 26 10.71 6.13 3.95
CA ASN A 26 11.89 6.10 3.09
C ASN A 26 11.56 6.50 1.64
N ILE A 27 10.44 6.00 1.07
CA ILE A 27 10.07 6.34 -0.31
C ILE A 27 9.58 7.78 -0.41
N VAL A 28 8.84 8.26 0.59
CA VAL A 28 8.42 9.67 0.69
C VAL A 28 9.63 10.59 0.76
N ALA A 29 10.64 10.26 1.57
CA ALA A 29 11.88 11.03 1.64
C ALA A 29 12.61 11.08 0.29
N ALA A 30 12.71 9.95 -0.41
CA ALA A 30 13.34 9.88 -1.73
C ALA A 30 12.60 10.71 -2.79
N ILE A 31 11.26 10.63 -2.84
CA ILE A 31 10.46 11.36 -3.85
C ILE A 31 10.51 12.86 -3.63
N ARG A 32 10.52 13.32 -2.38
CA ARG A 32 10.68 14.74 -2.04
C ARG A 32 11.98 15.32 -2.59
N GLN A 33 13.04 14.52 -2.70
CA GLN A 33 14.30 14.93 -3.32
C GLN A 33 14.22 14.99 -4.86
N LEU A 34 13.37 14.18 -5.49
CA LEU A 34 13.19 14.15 -6.95
C LEU A 34 12.49 15.40 -7.48
N LYS A 35 11.62 16.02 -6.67
CA LYS A 35 10.81 17.21 -7.02
C LYS A 35 9.87 16.99 -8.22
N TRP A 36 9.47 15.74 -8.49
CA TRP A 36 8.44 15.42 -9.48
C TRP A 36 7.06 15.54 -8.83
N PRO A 37 5.99 15.81 -9.61
CA PRO A 37 4.64 15.72 -9.09
C PRO A 37 4.40 14.32 -8.51
N TRP A 38 3.80 14.23 -7.34
CA TRP A 38 3.61 12.97 -6.63
C TRP A 38 2.23 12.89 -5.98
N LEU A 39 1.63 11.71 -6.08
CA LEU A 39 0.37 11.36 -5.44
C LEU A 39 0.56 10.04 -4.68
N SER A 40 0.20 10.02 -3.41
CA SER A 40 0.20 8.79 -2.61
C SER A 40 -0.74 7.74 -3.24
N CYS A 41 -0.32 6.47 -3.21
CA CYS A 41 -1.03 5.36 -3.83
C CYS A 41 -2.44 5.22 -3.23
N PHE A 42 -3.46 5.29 -4.08
CA PHE A 42 -4.86 5.19 -3.65
C PHE A 42 -5.14 3.88 -2.89
N GLU A 43 -4.71 2.75 -3.44
CA GLU A 43 -4.88 1.43 -2.82
C GLU A 43 -4.28 1.40 -1.40
N HIS A 44 -3.07 1.94 -1.24
CA HIS A 44 -2.42 1.96 0.05
C HIS A 44 -3.17 2.83 1.07
N ASN A 45 -3.63 4.02 0.65
CA ASN A 45 -4.44 4.88 1.51
C ASN A 45 -5.79 4.25 1.87
N LEU A 46 -6.44 3.56 0.93
CA LEU A 46 -7.68 2.84 1.18
C LEU A 46 -7.47 1.72 2.19
N ASN A 47 -6.42 0.91 2.02
CA ASN A 47 -6.08 -0.14 2.96
C ASN A 47 -5.78 0.43 4.37
N LEU A 48 -5.04 1.53 4.47
CA LEU A 48 -4.82 2.20 5.75
C LEU A 48 -6.13 2.70 6.38
N ALA A 49 -7.01 3.32 5.60
CA ALA A 49 -8.29 3.83 6.09
C ALA A 49 -9.16 2.72 6.67
N ILE A 50 -9.27 1.59 5.96
CA ILE A 50 -10.01 0.41 6.41
C ILE A 50 -9.38 -0.14 7.69
N ASN A 51 -8.07 -0.41 7.69
CA ASN A 51 -7.40 -1.00 8.85
C ASN A 51 -7.47 -0.10 10.09
N ASN A 52 -7.31 1.22 9.91
CA ASN A 52 -7.43 2.18 11.01
C ASN A 52 -8.86 2.23 11.56
N SER A 53 -9.87 2.21 10.68
CA SER A 53 -11.28 2.16 11.09
C SER A 53 -11.59 0.88 11.89
N LEU A 54 -11.15 -0.28 11.40
CA LEU A 54 -11.30 -1.55 12.09
C LEU A 54 -10.58 -1.56 13.45
N ALA A 55 -9.39 -0.96 13.52
CA ALA A 55 -8.64 -0.84 14.77
C ALA A 55 -9.37 0.04 15.81
N GLN A 56 -10.08 1.09 15.38
CA GLN A 56 -10.91 1.92 16.25
C GLN A 56 -12.20 1.20 16.70
N GLN A 57 -12.73 0.31 15.86
CA GLN A 57 -13.94 -0.47 16.12
C GLN A 57 -13.65 -1.88 16.66
N ARG A 58 -12.47 -2.10 17.29
CA ARG A 58 -12.07 -3.43 17.80
C ARG A 58 -13.10 -4.07 18.72
N ALA A 59 -13.69 -3.30 19.64
CA ALA A 59 -14.68 -3.81 20.59
C ALA A 59 -15.88 -4.49 19.91
N SER A 60 -16.32 -3.98 18.74
CA SER A 60 -17.44 -4.54 17.99
C SER A 60 -17.01 -5.54 16.92
N THR A 61 -15.77 -5.47 16.45
CA THR A 61 -15.31 -6.26 15.28
C THR A 61 -14.42 -7.45 15.63
N ASP A 62 -13.73 -7.46 16.77
CA ASP A 62 -12.73 -8.49 17.12
C ASP A 62 -13.34 -9.89 17.21
N ARG A 63 -14.55 -10.03 17.76
CA ARG A 63 -15.24 -11.34 17.80
C ARG A 63 -15.49 -11.89 16.41
N ALA A 64 -16.02 -11.06 15.51
CA ALA A 64 -16.30 -11.46 14.13
C ALA A 64 -15.01 -11.84 13.39
N PHE A 65 -13.96 -11.03 13.51
CA PHE A 65 -12.65 -11.36 12.93
C PHE A 65 -12.03 -12.61 13.54
N GLY A 66 -12.19 -12.85 14.85
CA GLY A 66 -11.71 -14.07 15.50
C GLY A 66 -12.35 -15.32 14.90
N VAL A 67 -13.66 -15.31 14.69
CA VAL A 67 -14.37 -16.41 14.02
C VAL A 67 -13.91 -16.58 12.57
N CYS A 68 -13.84 -15.49 11.78
CA CYS A 68 -13.39 -15.58 10.38
C CYS A 68 -11.96 -16.12 10.26
N ARG A 69 -11.06 -15.72 11.16
CA ARG A 69 -9.68 -16.23 11.20
C ARG A 69 -9.65 -17.72 11.56
N ALA A 70 -10.47 -18.15 12.52
CA ALA A 70 -10.57 -19.56 12.88
C ALA A 70 -11.08 -20.41 11.69
N VAL A 71 -12.13 -19.95 11.00
CA VAL A 71 -12.66 -20.63 9.81
C VAL A 71 -11.61 -20.70 8.70
N ASN A 72 -10.94 -19.58 8.39
CA ASN A 72 -9.88 -19.54 7.38
C ASN A 72 -8.68 -20.45 7.74
N CYS A 73 -8.35 -20.58 9.03
CA CYS A 73 -7.30 -21.48 9.48
C CYS A 73 -7.69 -22.95 9.28
N ILE A 74 -8.94 -23.30 9.62
CA ILE A 74 -9.48 -24.66 9.44
C ILE A 74 -9.55 -25.03 7.96
N SER A 75 -10.04 -24.14 7.10
CA SER A 75 -10.11 -24.40 5.65
C SER A 75 -8.72 -24.50 5.02
N ALA A 76 -7.73 -23.71 5.47
CA ALA A 76 -6.35 -23.83 5.02
C ALA A 76 -5.66 -25.14 5.46
N GLN A 77 -6.07 -25.74 6.59
CA GLN A 77 -5.59 -27.05 7.03
C GLN A 77 -6.23 -28.19 6.24
N LEU A 78 -7.53 -28.09 5.94
CA LEU A 78 -8.26 -29.09 5.16
C LEU A 78 -7.86 -29.09 3.68
N ALA A 79 -7.51 -27.95 3.10
CA ALA A 79 -7.05 -27.84 1.70
C ALA A 79 -5.62 -28.36 1.47
N LYS A 80 -4.93 -28.82 2.52
CA LYS A 80 -3.58 -29.43 2.46
C LYS A 80 -3.59 -30.97 2.59
N VAL A 81 -4.77 -31.58 2.67
CA VAL A 81 -5.00 -33.04 2.59
C VAL A 81 -5.38 -33.40 1.16
#